data_AF-A0A674JVL9-F1
#
_entry.id   AF-A0A674JVL9-F1
#
_cell.length_a   1.000
_cell.length_b   1.000
_cell.length_c   1.000
_cell.angle_alpha   90.00
_cell.angle_beta   90.00
_cell.angle_gamma   90.00
#
_symmetry.space_group_name_H-M   'P 1'
#
loop_
_entity.id
_entity.type
_entity.pdbx_description
1 polymer ?
#
loop_
_entity_poly.entity_id
_entity_poly.type
_entity_poly.pdbx_seq_one_letter_code
_entity_poly.pdbx_strand_id
1 'polypeptide(L)'
;MNGNVLIIIVSVCVILPLALMKHLGYLGYTSGLSLTCMVFFLISVIYKKFQISCPLNGTEPATPLVYYNGHNASAAGTTGDECTPQTFTVNSQTAYTIPILAFAFVCHPEVLPIYTELRRASKRRMQSVANVSILAMFIMYLLTAIFGYLTFYGNVEPEMLHTYSEVDPLDRLILCVRLAVLMAVTLTVPVVLFPIRRAIQQLLFHGKDFSWVRHVSIAICLLFLVNLLVIFVPNIRDIFGVIGATSAPSLIFILPSIFYLRIVPNEKEPLRSRPKIQAACFAALGFIFMVMSLGFIVADWVTTGRSSGGGH
;
A
#
# COMPACT_ATOMS: atom_id res chain seq x y z
N MET A 1 12.17 -16.52 -16.04
CA MET A 1 10.95 -16.06 -16.75
C MET A 1 10.89 -14.54 -16.60
N ASN A 2 10.69 -13.78 -17.67
CA ASN A 2 10.65 -12.31 -17.57
C ASN A 2 9.50 -11.87 -16.65
N GLY A 3 9.77 -10.99 -15.67
CA GLY A 3 8.76 -10.51 -14.71
C GLY A 3 7.53 -9.91 -15.39
N ASN A 4 7.73 -9.19 -16.51
CA ASN A 4 6.65 -8.60 -17.29
C ASN A 4 5.69 -9.65 -17.89
N VAL A 5 6.22 -10.79 -18.32
CA VAL A 5 5.40 -11.89 -18.85
C VAL A 5 4.61 -12.56 -17.73
N LEU A 6 5.21 -12.72 -16.54
CA LEU A 6 4.51 -13.26 -15.36
C LEU A 6 3.31 -12.39 -14.98
N ILE A 7 3.49 -11.07 -14.96
CA ILE A 7 2.42 -10.11 -14.61
C ILE A 7 1.24 -10.24 -15.59
N ILE A 8 1.51 -10.34 -16.89
CA ILE A 8 0.47 -10.52 -17.92
C ILE A 8 -0.26 -11.85 -17.72
N ILE A 9 0.48 -12.95 -17.49
CA ILE A 9 -0.12 -14.28 -17.26
C ILE A 9 -1.04 -14.26 -16.03
N VAL A 10 -0.58 -13.74 -14.90
CA VAL A 10 -1.39 -13.66 -13.67
C VAL A 10 -2.62 -12.77 -13.89
N SER A 11 -2.46 -11.64 -14.60
CA SER A 11 -3.56 -10.74 -14.91
C SER A 11 -4.66 -11.40 -15.74
N VAL A 12 -4.29 -12.13 -16.79
CA VAL A 12 -5.25 -12.76 -17.71
C VAL A 12 -5.85 -14.02 -17.10
N CYS A 13 -5.04 -14.88 -16.48
CA CYS A 13 -5.47 -16.19 -16.02
C CYS A 13 -6.15 -16.18 -14.64
N VAL A 14 -5.81 -15.22 -13.77
CA VAL A 14 -6.32 -15.17 -12.38
C VAL A 14 -7.16 -13.92 -12.16
N ILE A 15 -6.62 -12.73 -12.44
CA ILE A 15 -7.28 -11.48 -12.06
C ILE A 15 -8.53 -11.23 -12.91
N LEU A 16 -8.45 -11.39 -14.23
CA LEU A 16 -9.57 -11.18 -15.14
C LEU A 16 -10.80 -12.05 -14.81
N PRO A 17 -10.70 -13.39 -14.68
CA PRO A 17 -11.88 -14.19 -14.34
C PRO A 17 -12.46 -13.83 -12.98
N LEU A 18 -11.63 -13.53 -11.97
CA LEU A 18 -12.11 -13.09 -10.67
C LEU A 18 -12.80 -11.71 -10.72
N ALA A 19 -12.27 -10.77 -11.51
CA ALA A 19 -12.83 -9.42 -11.68
C ALA A 19 -14.15 -9.42 -12.47
N LEU A 20 -14.37 -10.42 -13.33
CA LEU A 20 -15.61 -10.59 -14.09
C LEU A 20 -16.75 -11.18 -13.25
N MET A 21 -16.50 -11.62 -12.02
CA MET A 21 -17.56 -12.10 -11.14
C MET A 21 -18.56 -10.99 -10.80
N LYS A 22 -19.85 -11.36 -10.86
CA LYS A 22 -20.97 -10.42 -10.75
C LYS A 22 -21.46 -10.22 -9.31
N HIS A 23 -21.25 -11.19 -8.43
CA HIS A 23 -21.72 -11.18 -7.05
C HIS A 23 -20.57 -11.06 -6.05
N LEU A 24 -20.62 -10.02 -5.21
CA LEU A 24 -19.66 -9.72 -4.15
C LEU A 24 -19.64 -10.75 -3.01
N GLY A 25 -20.69 -11.59 -2.89
CA GLY A 25 -20.79 -12.59 -1.82
C GLY A 25 -19.64 -13.61 -1.81
N TYR A 26 -19.15 -14.01 -2.98
CA TYR A 26 -17.99 -14.91 -3.08
C TYR A 26 -16.66 -14.22 -2.76
N LEU A 27 -16.59 -12.89 -2.93
CA LEU A 27 -15.43 -12.06 -2.56
C LEU A 27 -15.24 -11.94 -1.04
N GLY A 28 -16.27 -12.25 -0.24
CA GLY A 28 -16.15 -12.33 1.21
C GLY A 28 -15.18 -13.43 1.65
N TYR A 29 -15.23 -14.59 1.00
CA TYR A 29 -14.32 -15.71 1.30
C TYR A 29 -12.88 -15.42 0.89
N THR A 30 -12.67 -14.81 -0.29
CA THR A 30 -11.33 -14.43 -0.76
C THR A 30 -10.71 -13.34 0.11
N SER A 31 -11.53 -12.41 0.61
CA SER A 31 -11.09 -11.39 1.58
C SER A 31 -10.66 -12.00 2.92
N GLY A 32 -11.39 -13.01 3.42
CA GLY A 32 -11.01 -13.74 4.63
C GLY A 32 -9.67 -14.46 4.49
N LEU A 33 -9.46 -15.13 3.35
CA LEU A 33 -8.18 -15.78 3.03
C LEU A 33 -7.03 -14.78 2.94
N SER A 34 -7.24 -13.63 2.27
CA SER A 34 -6.25 -12.55 2.20
C SER A 34 -5.87 -12.03 3.59
N LEU A 35 -6.84 -11.83 4.48
CA LEU A 35 -6.60 -11.42 5.87
C LEU A 35 -5.75 -12.44 6.64
N THR A 36 -6.04 -13.74 6.50
CA THR A 36 -5.24 -14.80 7.15
C THR A 36 -3.78 -14.78 6.67
N CYS A 37 -3.54 -14.57 5.37
CA CYS A 37 -2.18 -14.43 4.83
C CYS A 37 -1.45 -13.20 5.39
N MET A 38 -2.14 -12.08 5.57
CA MET A 38 -1.55 -10.86 6.15
C MET A 38 -1.23 -11.03 7.65
N VAL A 39 -2.07 -11.76 8.40
CA VAL A 39 -1.78 -12.13 9.79
C VAL A 39 -0.58 -13.09 9.85
N PHE A 40 -0.49 -14.06 8.94
CA PHE A 40 0.68 -14.95 8.84
C PHE A 40 1.97 -14.19 8.55
N PHE A 41 1.92 -13.20 7.65
CA PHE A 41 3.04 -12.29 7.39
C PHE A 41 3.47 -11.53 8.65
N LEU A 42 2.54 -10.92 9.38
CA LEU A 42 2.84 -10.22 10.63
C LEU A 42 3.51 -11.13 11.66
N ILE A 43 2.97 -12.32 11.89
CA ILE A 43 3.56 -13.30 12.81
C ILE A 43 4.97 -13.68 12.37
N SER A 44 5.18 -13.88 11.07
CA SER A 44 6.49 -14.24 10.52
C SER A 44 7.52 -13.13 10.70
N VAL A 45 7.13 -11.86 10.53
CA VAL A 45 7.99 -10.68 10.77
C VAL A 45 8.40 -10.61 12.25
N ILE A 46 7.45 -10.78 13.17
CA ILE A 46 7.74 -10.81 14.61
C ILE A 46 8.69 -11.97 14.94
N TYR A 47 8.40 -13.18 14.44
CA TYR A 47 9.26 -14.34 14.65
C TYR A 47 10.68 -14.10 14.13
N LYS A 48 10.80 -13.53 12.92
CA LYS A 48 12.09 -13.25 12.28
C LYS A 48 12.92 -12.23 13.03
N LYS A 49 12.31 -11.23 13.68
CA LYS A 49 13.04 -10.29 14.55
C LYS A 49 13.82 -11.01 15.67
N PHE A 50 13.31 -12.13 16.18
CA PHE A 50 13.97 -12.90 17.25
C PHE A 50 14.95 -13.95 16.72
N GLN A 51 14.89 -14.30 15.43
CA GLN A 51 15.79 -15.26 14.80
C GLN A 51 17.01 -14.58 14.16
N ILE A 52 16.78 -13.45 13.48
CA ILE A 52 17.84 -12.68 12.84
C ILE A 52 18.54 -11.86 13.92
N SER A 53 19.79 -12.25 14.21
CA SER A 53 20.66 -11.50 15.09
C SER A 53 21.30 -10.35 14.32
N CYS A 54 21.44 -9.20 14.97
CA CYS A 54 22.21 -8.06 14.48
C CYS A 54 23.59 -8.09 15.17
N PRO A 55 24.71 -7.82 14.47
CA PRO A 55 24.84 -7.35 13.08
C PRO A 55 24.49 -8.42 12.05
N LEU A 56 23.94 -7.99 10.90
CA LEU A 56 23.77 -8.85 9.74
C LEU A 56 25.17 -9.27 9.32
N ASN A 57 25.57 -10.53 9.59
CA ASN A 57 26.84 -11.04 9.09
C ASN A 57 26.80 -10.87 7.57
N GLY A 58 27.61 -9.94 7.07
CA GLY A 58 27.79 -9.74 5.64
C GLY A 58 28.02 -11.09 5.00
N THR A 59 27.41 -11.27 3.84
CA THR A 59 27.75 -12.34 2.90
C THR A 59 29.23 -12.24 2.54
N GLU A 60 30.11 -12.78 3.38
CA GLU A 60 31.32 -13.39 2.86
C GLU A 60 30.89 -14.68 2.15
N PRO A 61 31.16 -14.83 0.84
CA PRO A 61 30.96 -16.10 0.18
C PRO A 61 31.90 -17.09 0.84
N ALA A 62 31.35 -18.14 1.47
CA ALA A 62 32.02 -19.32 1.99
C ALA A 62 33.55 -19.36 1.75
N THR A 63 34.33 -18.70 2.61
CA THR A 63 35.77 -18.90 2.66
C THR A 63 36.01 -20.08 3.63
N PRO A 64 36.69 -21.15 3.19
CA PRO A 64 36.96 -22.29 4.05
C PRO A 64 37.88 -21.84 5.17
N LEU A 65 37.69 -22.41 6.36
CA LEU A 65 38.52 -22.23 7.55
C LEU A 65 40.00 -22.03 7.21
N VAL A 66 40.50 -20.78 7.32
CA VAL A 66 41.92 -20.52 7.32
C VAL A 66 42.38 -20.30 8.75
N TYR A 67 42.98 -21.35 9.29
CA TYR A 67 43.77 -21.33 10.52
C TYR A 67 45.03 -20.48 10.26
N TYR A 68 45.11 -19.27 10.81
CA TYR A 68 46.38 -18.55 10.93
C TYR A 68 46.69 -18.25 12.40
N ASN A 69 47.84 -18.77 12.80
CA ASN A 69 48.49 -18.53 14.08
C ASN A 69 48.71 -17.04 14.33
N GLY A 70 48.67 -16.69 15.61
CA GLY A 70 48.47 -15.35 16.11
C GLY A 70 49.40 -14.29 15.55
N HIS A 71 48.83 -13.10 15.39
CA HIS A 71 49.37 -11.82 15.82
C HIS A 71 48.16 -10.91 16.09
N ASN A 72 48.19 -10.19 17.21
CA ASN A 72 47.15 -9.25 17.63
C ASN A 72 46.99 -8.13 16.60
N ALA A 73 46.12 -8.33 15.61
CA ALA A 73 45.52 -7.25 14.84
C ALA A 73 44.18 -6.93 15.51
N SER A 74 44.23 -5.99 16.45
CA SER A 74 43.04 -5.29 16.91
C SER A 74 42.35 -4.69 15.69
N ALA A 75 41.23 -5.28 15.28
CA ALA A 75 40.33 -4.72 14.29
C ALA A 75 39.78 -3.40 14.83
N ALA A 76 40.49 -2.31 14.56
CA ALA A 76 39.96 -0.97 14.66
C ALA A 76 39.13 -0.71 13.39
N GLY A 77 37.80 -0.68 13.53
CA GLY A 77 36.91 -0.29 12.43
C GLY A 77 35.44 -0.58 12.70
N THR A 78 34.74 0.41 13.29
CA THR A 78 33.27 0.60 13.29
C THR A 78 32.39 -0.52 13.84
N THR A 79 32.29 -0.67 15.15
CA THR A 79 31.23 -1.47 15.79
C THR A 79 30.61 -0.72 16.96
N GLY A 80 29.46 -0.09 16.73
CA GLY A 80 28.69 0.60 17.76
C GLY A 80 27.29 1.05 17.34
N ASP A 81 27.11 1.46 16.08
CA ASP A 81 25.90 2.18 15.64
C ASP A 81 25.00 1.47 14.62
N GLU A 82 25.35 0.29 14.09
CA GLU A 82 24.51 -0.37 13.05
C GLU A 82 23.22 -0.98 13.59
N CYS A 83 23.21 -1.42 14.86
CA CYS A 83 22.08 -2.07 15.50
C CYS A 83 21.36 -1.16 16.51
N THR A 84 21.56 0.16 16.40
CA THR A 84 20.88 1.14 17.26
C THR A 84 19.70 1.75 16.51
N PRO A 85 18.52 1.87 17.16
CA PRO A 85 17.36 2.46 16.51
C PRO A 85 17.59 3.96 16.33
N GLN A 86 17.63 4.42 15.09
CA GLN A 86 17.56 5.85 14.80
C GLN A 86 16.12 6.32 15.04
N THR A 87 15.95 7.26 15.98
CA THR A 87 14.63 7.74 16.41
C THR A 87 14.10 8.89 15.56
N PHE A 88 14.99 9.66 14.92
CA PHE A 88 14.62 10.79 14.07
C PHE A 88 15.62 10.99 12.92
N THR A 89 15.14 10.82 11.69
CA THR A 89 15.89 11.13 10.47
C THR A 89 15.00 11.91 9.51
N VAL A 90 15.54 12.97 8.94
CA VAL A 90 14.87 13.78 7.92
C VAL A 90 15.73 13.72 6.66
N ASN A 91 15.24 13.02 5.65
CA ASN A 91 15.89 12.88 4.35
C ASN A 91 14.86 13.05 3.22
N SER A 92 15.27 12.93 1.96
CA SER A 92 14.35 13.00 0.82
C SER A 92 13.29 11.88 0.85
N GLN A 93 13.61 10.73 1.45
CA GLN A 93 12.68 9.60 1.58
C GLN A 93 11.53 9.92 2.55
N THR A 94 11.75 10.78 3.55
CA THR A 94 10.68 11.25 4.46
C THR A 94 9.53 11.91 3.72
N ALA A 95 9.78 12.51 2.54
CA ALA A 95 8.74 13.11 1.71
C ALA A 95 7.73 12.09 1.17
N TYR A 96 8.14 10.82 0.99
CA TYR A 96 7.27 9.73 0.55
C TYR A 96 6.50 9.10 1.72
N THR A 97 7.01 9.20 2.95
CA THR A 97 6.41 8.56 4.13
C THR A 97 5.00 9.05 4.44
N ILE A 98 4.77 10.38 4.45
CA ILE A 98 3.46 10.93 4.80
C ILE A 98 2.40 10.54 3.77
N PRO A 99 2.63 10.69 2.45
CA PRO A 99 1.71 10.21 1.42
C PRO A 99 1.41 8.71 1.49
N ILE A 100 2.44 7.87 1.69
CA ILE A 100 2.27 6.41 1.77
C ILE A 100 1.45 6.03 2.99
N LEU A 101 1.71 6.65 4.15
CA LEU A 101 0.94 6.41 5.37
C LEU A 101 -0.51 6.86 5.21
N ALA A 102 -0.74 8.03 4.60
CA ALA A 102 -2.08 8.52 4.33
C ALA A 102 -2.84 7.56 3.40
N PHE A 103 -2.18 7.08 2.34
CA PHE A 103 -2.73 6.08 1.41
C PHE A 103 -3.09 4.76 2.10
N ALA A 104 -2.25 4.28 3.01
CA ALA A 104 -2.47 3.01 3.72
C ALA A 104 -3.78 2.97 4.54
N PHE A 105 -4.30 4.14 4.94
CA PHE A 105 -5.57 4.27 5.64
C PHE A 105 -6.75 4.70 4.74
N VAL A 106 -6.55 4.80 3.42
CA VAL A 106 -7.63 5.07 2.47
C VAL A 106 -8.45 3.79 2.24
N CYS A 107 -9.64 3.73 2.83
CA CYS A 107 -10.63 2.68 2.57
C CYS A 107 -11.96 3.23 2.01
N HIS A 108 -12.03 4.55 1.81
CA HIS A 108 -13.24 5.29 1.42
C HIS A 108 -13.99 4.75 0.18
N PRO A 109 -13.32 4.31 -0.90
CA PRO A 109 -14.01 3.78 -2.09
C PRO A 109 -14.84 2.50 -1.82
N GLU A 110 -14.44 1.71 -0.81
CA GLU A 110 -15.07 0.43 -0.47
C GLU A 110 -16.26 0.57 0.48
N VAL A 111 -16.43 1.75 1.10
CA VAL A 111 -17.49 2.01 2.10
C VAL A 111 -18.88 1.75 1.52
N LEU A 112 -19.15 2.20 0.29
CA LEU A 112 -20.47 2.04 -0.33
C LEU A 112 -20.79 0.57 -0.67
N PRO A 113 -19.92 -0.19 -1.37
CA PRO A 113 -20.09 -1.63 -1.54
C PRO A 113 -20.33 -2.38 -0.22
N ILE A 114 -19.50 -2.12 0.82
CA ILE A 114 -19.64 -2.76 2.13
C ILE A 114 -20.97 -2.42 2.77
N TYR A 115 -21.39 -1.15 2.73
CA TYR A 115 -22.66 -0.70 3.29
C TYR A 115 -23.86 -1.40 2.65
N THR A 116 -23.84 -1.59 1.33
CA THR A 116 -24.94 -2.26 0.61
C THR A 116 -25.05 -3.75 0.89
N GLU A 117 -23.94 -4.41 1.22
CA GLU A 117 -23.91 -5.84 1.57
C GLU A 117 -24.12 -6.09 3.08
N LEU A 118 -24.08 -5.04 3.90
CA LEU A 118 -24.21 -5.16 5.35
C LEU A 118 -25.63 -5.58 5.76
N ARG A 119 -25.77 -6.75 6.38
CA ARG A 119 -27.06 -7.26 6.90
C ARG A 119 -27.70 -6.23 7.83
N ARG A 120 -28.88 -5.69 7.48
CA ARG A 120 -29.57 -4.59 8.18
C ARG A 120 -28.66 -3.35 8.34
N ALA A 121 -28.31 -2.75 7.21
CA ALA A 121 -27.42 -1.59 7.12
C ALA A 121 -27.98 -0.39 7.91
N SER A 122 -27.14 0.19 8.78
CA SER A 122 -27.43 1.44 9.50
C SER A 122 -26.16 2.23 9.70
N LYS A 123 -26.26 3.57 9.84
CA LYS A 123 -25.09 4.44 10.02
C LYS A 123 -24.24 4.03 11.22
N ARG A 124 -24.90 3.74 12.36
CA ARG A 124 -24.24 3.30 13.60
C ARG A 124 -23.47 2.00 13.42
N ARG A 125 -24.04 1.03 12.69
CA ARG A 125 -23.37 -0.26 12.45
C ARG A 125 -22.22 -0.15 11.48
N MET A 126 -22.38 0.64 10.41
CA MET A 126 -21.28 0.92 9.49
C MET A 126 -20.12 1.62 10.19
N GLN A 127 -20.41 2.59 11.06
CA GLN A 127 -19.39 3.26 11.87
C GLN A 127 -18.68 2.28 12.82
N SER A 128 -19.43 1.36 13.45
CA SER A 128 -18.84 0.32 14.30
C SER A 128 -17.91 -0.59 13.51
N VAL A 129 -18.31 -1.02 12.31
CA VAL A 129 -17.48 -1.85 11.42
C VAL A 129 -16.21 -1.08 11.06
N ALA A 130 -16.36 0.17 10.61
CA ALA A 130 -15.22 1.02 10.25
C ALA A 130 -14.24 1.22 11.42
N ASN A 131 -14.73 1.53 12.62
CA ASN A 131 -13.87 1.76 13.79
C ASN A 131 -13.08 0.50 14.18
N VAL A 132 -13.73 -0.67 14.20
CA VAL A 132 -13.06 -1.94 14.52
C VAL A 132 -12.03 -2.29 13.45
N SER A 133 -12.38 -2.14 12.17
CA SER A 133 -11.46 -2.42 11.06
C SER A 133 -10.25 -1.48 11.05
N ILE A 134 -10.45 -0.17 11.23
CA ILE A 134 -9.36 0.81 11.27
C ILE A 134 -8.43 0.56 12.46
N LEU A 135 -8.99 0.25 13.64
CA LEU A 135 -8.19 -0.08 14.82
C LEU A 135 -7.36 -1.36 14.60
N ALA A 136 -7.96 -2.40 14.05
CA ALA A 136 -7.27 -3.65 13.75
C ALA A 136 -6.13 -3.44 12.73
N MET A 137 -6.39 -2.70 11.64
CA MET A 137 -5.36 -2.35 10.65
C MET A 137 -4.24 -1.51 11.25
N PHE A 138 -4.57 -0.52 12.08
CA PHE A 138 -3.57 0.29 12.78
C PHE A 138 -2.62 -0.58 13.62
N ILE A 139 -3.15 -1.51 14.42
CA ILE A 139 -2.34 -2.43 15.22
C ILE A 139 -1.44 -3.30 14.33
N MET A 140 -2.00 -3.88 13.25
CA MET A 140 -1.23 -4.73 12.34
C MET A 140 -0.09 -3.95 11.66
N TYR A 141 -0.36 -2.74 11.16
CA TYR A 141 0.64 -1.89 10.53
C TYR A 141 1.70 -1.43 11.53
N LEU A 142 1.31 -1.04 12.73
CA LEU A 142 2.24 -0.59 13.77
C LEU A 142 3.20 -1.72 14.17
N LEU A 143 2.68 -2.92 14.45
CA LEU A 143 3.52 -4.06 14.80
C LEU A 143 4.44 -4.46 13.65
N THR A 144 3.93 -4.53 12.41
CA THR A 144 4.75 -4.84 11.24
C THR A 144 5.87 -3.82 11.05
N ALA A 145 5.55 -2.53 11.17
CA ALA A 145 6.54 -1.46 11.01
C ALA A 145 7.62 -1.49 12.10
N ILE A 146 7.23 -1.68 13.37
CA ILE A 146 8.17 -1.76 14.49
C ILE A 146 9.09 -2.97 14.35
N PHE A 147 8.52 -4.17 14.22
CA PHE A 147 9.32 -5.40 14.17
C PHE A 147 10.10 -5.53 12.85
N GLY A 148 9.54 -5.06 11.74
CA GLY A 148 10.23 -4.99 10.45
C GLY A 148 11.43 -4.04 10.49
N TYR A 149 11.25 -2.83 11.02
CA TYR A 149 12.36 -1.87 11.18
C TYR A 149 13.43 -2.41 12.13
N LEU A 150 13.04 -2.91 13.31
CA LEU A 150 13.98 -3.46 14.29
C LEU A 150 14.72 -4.71 13.80
N THR A 151 14.28 -5.35 12.70
CA THR A 151 14.98 -6.50 12.12
C THR A 151 16.22 -6.08 11.36
N PHE A 152 16.17 -4.97 10.61
CA PHE A 152 17.25 -4.55 9.70
C PHE A 152 17.82 -3.15 9.97
N TYR A 153 17.20 -2.39 10.87
CA TYR A 153 17.59 -1.02 11.25
C TYR A 153 17.77 -0.12 10.02
N GLY A 154 18.97 0.42 9.80
CA GLY A 154 19.27 1.32 8.69
C GLY A 154 19.24 0.67 7.31
N ASN A 155 19.14 -0.66 7.21
CA ASN A 155 19.23 -1.42 5.97
C ASN A 155 17.87 -1.84 5.39
N VAL A 156 16.76 -1.20 5.79
CA VAL A 156 15.41 -1.53 5.28
C VAL A 156 15.20 -0.93 3.89
N GLU A 157 14.93 -1.78 2.90
CA GLU A 157 14.53 -1.36 1.56
C GLU A 157 13.05 -0.95 1.47
N PRO A 158 12.62 -0.23 0.42
CA PRO A 158 11.20 0.09 0.23
C PRO A 158 10.30 -1.15 0.15
N GLU A 159 10.81 -2.29 -0.29
CA GLU A 159 10.13 -3.58 -0.21
C GLU A 159 10.81 -4.45 0.86
N MET A 160 10.20 -4.54 2.03
CA MET A 160 10.76 -5.32 3.16
C MET A 160 10.98 -6.81 2.82
N LEU A 161 10.12 -7.41 1.98
CA LEU A 161 10.28 -8.81 1.55
C LEU A 161 11.51 -9.02 0.68
N HIS A 162 11.95 -7.99 -0.04
CA HIS A 162 13.19 -8.02 -0.82
C HIS A 162 14.39 -8.15 0.12
N THR A 163 14.46 -7.30 1.15
CA THR A 163 15.51 -7.34 2.17
C THR A 163 15.60 -8.70 2.88
N TYR A 164 14.48 -9.33 3.21
CA TYR A 164 14.48 -10.70 3.77
C TYR A 164 15.08 -11.74 2.81
N SER A 165 14.83 -11.60 1.51
CA SER A 165 15.33 -12.52 0.47
C SER A 165 16.80 -12.30 0.16
N GLU A 166 17.34 -11.09 0.32
CA GLU A 166 18.76 -10.82 0.14
C GLU A 166 19.60 -11.40 1.29
N VAL A 167 19.07 -11.35 2.52
CA VAL A 167 19.77 -11.89 3.71
C VAL A 167 19.79 -13.41 3.72
N ASP A 168 18.67 -14.07 3.41
CA ASP A 168 18.62 -15.53 3.31
C ASP A 168 17.62 -15.99 2.22
N PRO A 169 18.08 -16.17 0.97
CA PRO A 169 17.22 -16.57 -0.14
C PRO A 169 16.72 -18.02 -0.05
N LEU A 170 17.34 -18.87 0.79
CA LEU A 170 17.00 -20.29 0.93
C LEU A 170 16.03 -20.55 2.09
N ASP A 171 15.62 -19.51 2.81
CA ASP A 171 14.66 -19.67 3.89
C ASP A 171 13.25 -19.98 3.39
N ARG A 172 12.82 -21.21 3.68
CA ARG A 172 11.48 -21.73 3.37
C ARG A 172 10.36 -20.89 3.99
N LEU A 173 10.58 -20.30 5.17
CA LEU A 173 9.58 -19.45 5.82
C LEU A 173 9.32 -18.18 4.99
N ILE A 174 10.37 -17.45 4.62
CA ILE A 174 10.27 -16.22 3.81
C ILE A 174 9.70 -16.52 2.42
N LEU A 175 10.09 -17.64 1.80
CA LEU A 175 9.50 -18.07 0.53
C LEU A 175 7.97 -18.30 0.66
N CYS A 176 7.54 -18.98 1.73
CA CYS A 176 6.12 -19.20 2.01
C CYS A 176 5.38 -17.88 2.24
N VAL A 177 5.97 -16.96 3.01
CA VAL A 177 5.42 -15.62 3.27
C VAL A 177 5.27 -14.82 1.97
N ARG A 178 6.27 -14.86 1.09
CA ARG A 178 6.22 -14.19 -0.22
C ARG A 178 5.06 -14.71 -1.07
N LEU A 179 4.88 -16.03 -1.13
CA LEU A 179 3.75 -16.65 -1.83
C LEU A 179 2.40 -16.26 -1.20
N ALA A 180 2.32 -16.21 0.13
CA ALA A 180 1.10 -15.80 0.84
C ALA A 180 0.73 -14.33 0.56
N VAL A 181 1.72 -13.42 0.57
CA VAL A 181 1.50 -12.00 0.25
C VAL A 181 1.11 -11.83 -1.22
N LEU A 182 1.77 -12.53 -2.16
CA LEU A 182 1.39 -12.51 -3.58
C LEU A 182 -0.04 -12.98 -3.79
N MET A 183 -0.46 -14.06 -3.11
CA MET A 183 -1.82 -14.55 -3.17
C MET A 183 -2.82 -13.55 -2.60
N ALA A 184 -2.54 -12.99 -1.41
CA ALA A 184 -3.40 -11.98 -0.77
C ALA A 184 -3.58 -10.72 -1.64
N VAL A 185 -2.50 -10.21 -2.23
CA VAL A 185 -2.55 -9.07 -3.15
C VAL A 185 -3.37 -9.41 -4.39
N THR A 186 -3.13 -10.58 -5.00
CA THR A 186 -3.88 -11.03 -6.19
C THR A 186 -5.38 -11.14 -5.92
N LEU A 187 -5.79 -11.65 -4.76
CA LEU A 187 -7.19 -11.74 -4.35
C LEU A 187 -7.83 -10.39 -4.03
N THR A 188 -7.03 -9.38 -3.69
CA THR A 188 -7.52 -8.03 -3.37
C THR A 188 -7.80 -7.21 -4.63
N VAL A 189 -7.08 -7.45 -5.74
CA VAL A 189 -7.27 -6.70 -7.00
C VAL A 189 -8.72 -6.72 -7.52
N PRO A 190 -9.41 -7.88 -7.61
CA PRO A 190 -10.82 -7.95 -8.03
C PRO A 190 -11.77 -7.14 -7.13
N VAL A 191 -11.49 -7.11 -5.81
CA VAL A 191 -12.28 -6.37 -4.83
C VAL A 191 -12.23 -4.87 -5.14
N VAL A 192 -11.03 -4.34 -5.39
CA VAL A 192 -10.81 -2.91 -5.70
C VAL A 192 -11.29 -2.55 -7.11
N LEU A 193 -11.20 -3.46 -8.09
CA LEU A 193 -11.71 -3.22 -9.44
C LEU A 193 -13.24 -3.13 -9.48
N PHE A 194 -13.94 -3.76 -8.55
CA PHE A 194 -15.39 -3.77 -8.49
C PHE A 194 -16.01 -2.36 -8.38
N PRO A 195 -15.68 -1.53 -7.37
CA PRO A 195 -16.23 -0.17 -7.26
C PRO A 195 -15.77 0.74 -8.40
N ILE A 196 -14.53 0.58 -8.92
CA ILE A 196 -14.04 1.36 -10.07
C ILE A 196 -14.92 1.09 -11.29
N ARG A 197 -15.18 -0.18 -11.60
CA ARG A 197 -16.06 -0.56 -12.70
C ARG A 197 -17.48 -0.02 -12.49
N ARG A 198 -18.01 -0.13 -11.26
CA ARG A 198 -19.35 0.41 -10.93
C ARG A 198 -19.39 1.93 -11.13
N ALA A 199 -18.36 2.65 -10.71
CA ALA A 199 -18.26 4.10 -10.89
C ALA A 199 -18.23 4.48 -12.39
N ILE A 200 -17.42 3.81 -13.21
CA ILE A 200 -17.35 4.05 -14.66
C ILE A 200 -18.69 3.77 -15.33
N GLN A 201 -19.37 2.67 -14.97
CA GLN A 201 -20.68 2.36 -15.51
C GLN A 201 -21.73 3.43 -15.17
N GLN A 202 -21.71 3.94 -13.94
CA GLN A 202 -22.62 5.01 -13.50
C GLN A 202 -22.31 6.36 -14.16
N LEU A 203 -21.03 6.65 -14.41
CA LEU A 203 -20.59 7.92 -15.01
C LEU A 203 -20.85 7.98 -16.52
N LEU A 204 -20.52 6.91 -17.26
CA LEU A 204 -20.57 6.89 -18.73
C LEU A 204 -21.90 6.33 -19.29
N PHE A 205 -22.60 5.49 -18.53
CA PHE A 205 -23.77 4.75 -19.00
C PHE A 205 -24.92 4.79 -17.99
N HIS A 206 -25.15 5.97 -17.40
CA HIS A 206 -26.25 6.20 -16.48
C HIS A 206 -27.60 5.79 -17.12
N GLY A 207 -28.39 4.98 -16.41
CA GLY A 207 -29.74 4.58 -16.85
C GLY A 207 -29.81 3.59 -18.01
N LYS A 208 -28.70 3.02 -18.49
CA LYS A 208 -28.70 1.98 -19.54
C LYS A 208 -28.69 0.58 -18.94
N ASP A 209 -29.44 -0.34 -19.54
CA ASP A 209 -29.49 -1.75 -19.13
C ASP A 209 -28.11 -2.41 -19.09
N PHE A 210 -28.02 -3.49 -18.31
CA PHE A 210 -26.80 -4.27 -18.16
C PHE A 210 -26.47 -5.00 -19.46
N SER A 211 -25.27 -4.78 -20.00
CA SER A 211 -24.72 -5.57 -21.11
C SER A 211 -23.39 -6.21 -20.75
N TRP A 212 -23.27 -7.51 -21.05
CA TRP A 212 -22.05 -8.29 -20.79
C TRP A 212 -20.84 -7.77 -21.56
N VAL A 213 -21.04 -7.36 -22.81
CA VAL A 213 -19.97 -6.80 -23.67
C VAL A 213 -19.34 -5.56 -23.01
N ARG A 214 -20.18 -4.62 -22.53
CA ARG A 214 -19.72 -3.42 -21.83
C ARG A 214 -19.02 -3.75 -20.51
N HIS A 215 -19.54 -4.73 -19.80
CA HIS A 215 -18.98 -5.15 -18.52
C HIS A 215 -17.57 -5.73 -18.67
N VAL A 216 -17.39 -6.61 -19.65
CA VAL A 216 -16.11 -7.24 -19.98
C VAL A 216 -15.15 -6.20 -20.58
N SER A 217 -15.62 -5.34 -21.47
CA SER A 217 -14.76 -4.33 -22.12
C SER A 217 -14.17 -3.34 -21.10
N ILE A 218 -14.96 -2.89 -20.11
CA ILE A 218 -14.46 -2.02 -19.04
C ILE A 218 -13.41 -2.75 -18.20
N ALA A 219 -13.64 -4.02 -17.85
CA ALA A 219 -12.68 -4.80 -17.07
C ALA A 219 -11.35 -5.01 -17.80
N ILE A 220 -11.40 -5.36 -19.09
CA ILE A 220 -10.20 -5.52 -19.93
C ILE A 220 -9.44 -4.19 -20.05
N CYS A 221 -10.16 -3.09 -20.32
CA CYS A 221 -9.55 -1.77 -20.43
C CYS A 221 -8.85 -1.34 -19.13
N LEU A 222 -9.51 -1.52 -17.98
CA LEU A 222 -8.91 -1.24 -16.67
C LEU A 222 -7.67 -2.08 -16.41
N LEU A 223 -7.72 -3.39 -16.65
CA LEU A 223 -6.57 -4.26 -16.46
C LEU A 223 -5.41 -3.91 -17.39
N PHE A 224 -5.71 -3.57 -18.64
CA PHE A 224 -4.69 -3.12 -19.59
C PHE A 224 -3.97 -1.85 -19.10
N LEU A 225 -4.72 -0.85 -18.63
CA LEU A 225 -4.15 0.40 -18.09
C LEU A 225 -3.30 0.15 -16.84
N VAL A 226 -3.73 -0.73 -15.94
CA VAL A 226 -2.96 -1.10 -14.75
C VAL A 226 -1.67 -1.83 -15.13
N ASN A 227 -1.73 -2.78 -16.07
CA ASN A 227 -0.53 -3.50 -16.55
C ASN A 227 0.46 -2.52 -17.21
N LEU A 228 -0.06 -1.58 -18.00
CA LEU A 228 0.76 -0.54 -18.65
C LEU A 228 1.50 0.31 -17.61
N LEU A 229 0.80 0.74 -16.56
CA LEU A 229 1.39 1.52 -15.46
C LEU A 229 2.55 0.76 -14.77
N VAL A 230 2.32 -0.51 -14.44
CA VAL A 230 3.32 -1.35 -13.75
C VAL A 230 4.57 -1.57 -14.61
N ILE A 231 4.42 -1.70 -15.93
CA ILE A 231 5.55 -1.87 -16.85
C ILE A 231 6.38 -0.58 -16.97
N PHE A 232 5.74 0.60 -16.92
CA PHE A 232 6.44 1.88 -17.06
C PHE A 232 7.05 2.42 -15.76
N VAL A 233 6.51 2.03 -14.60
CA VAL A 233 6.97 2.51 -13.29
C VAL A 233 7.35 1.31 -12.42
N PRO A 234 8.64 0.90 -12.40
CA PRO A 234 9.05 -0.30 -11.68
C PRO A 234 9.15 -0.10 -10.16
N ASN A 235 9.31 1.14 -9.69
CA ASN A 235 9.46 1.43 -8.27
C ASN A 235 8.10 1.54 -7.55
N ILE A 236 7.84 0.60 -6.65
CA ILE A 236 6.63 0.61 -5.82
C ILE A 236 6.54 1.86 -4.91
N ARG A 237 7.69 2.38 -4.45
CA ARG A 237 7.79 3.59 -3.63
C ARG A 237 7.25 4.82 -4.36
N ASP A 238 7.64 5.00 -5.62
CA ASP A 238 7.20 6.13 -6.43
C ASP A 238 5.70 6.07 -6.71
N ILE A 239 5.19 4.86 -7.03
CA ILE A 239 3.76 4.61 -7.24
C ILE A 239 2.98 5.00 -5.97
N PHE A 240 3.32 4.45 -4.82
CA PHE A 240 2.60 4.72 -3.58
C PHE A 240 2.79 6.17 -3.10
N GLY A 241 3.94 6.78 -3.34
CA GLY A 241 4.18 8.20 -3.06
C GLY A 241 3.24 9.10 -3.84
N VAL A 242 3.19 8.95 -5.17
CA VAL A 242 2.37 9.81 -6.04
C VAL A 242 0.88 9.54 -5.87
N ILE A 243 0.48 8.26 -5.85
CA ILE A 243 -0.93 7.90 -5.65
C ILE A 243 -1.37 8.34 -4.26
N GLY A 244 -0.53 8.16 -3.23
CA GLY A 244 -0.84 8.63 -1.88
C GLY A 244 -0.95 10.15 -1.78
N ALA A 245 -0.06 10.89 -2.44
CA ALA A 245 -0.02 12.35 -2.40
C ALA A 245 -1.24 12.98 -3.09
N THR A 246 -1.83 12.28 -4.06
CA THR A 246 -3.01 12.75 -4.83
C THR A 246 -4.31 12.24 -4.24
N SER A 247 -4.44 10.91 -4.10
CA SER A 247 -5.70 10.26 -3.75
C SER A 247 -6.07 10.45 -2.28
N ALA A 248 -5.11 10.38 -1.36
CA ALA A 248 -5.42 10.50 0.06
C ALA A 248 -5.91 11.90 0.42
N PRO A 249 -5.26 13.00 0.00
CA PRO A 249 -5.76 14.34 0.32
C PRO A 249 -7.09 14.65 -0.36
N SER A 250 -7.27 14.13 -1.58
CA SER A 250 -8.53 14.23 -2.31
C SER A 250 -9.69 13.58 -1.56
N LEU A 251 -9.51 12.34 -1.10
CA LEU A 251 -10.57 11.56 -0.45
C LEU A 251 -10.81 11.94 1.02
N ILE A 252 -9.77 12.36 1.75
CA ILE A 252 -9.83 12.64 3.19
C ILE A 252 -10.22 14.10 3.45
N PHE A 253 -9.64 15.05 2.71
CA PHE A 253 -9.81 16.48 2.98
C PHE A 253 -10.72 17.16 1.96
N ILE A 254 -10.43 17.03 0.66
CA ILE A 254 -11.02 17.87 -0.39
C ILE A 254 -12.48 17.46 -0.67
N LEU A 255 -12.72 16.19 -1.03
CA LEU A 255 -14.05 15.73 -1.45
C LEU A 255 -15.10 15.84 -0.33
N PRO A 256 -14.87 15.39 0.91
CA PRO A 256 -15.84 15.54 1.99
C PRO A 256 -16.20 17.01 2.26
N SER A 257 -15.21 17.90 2.19
CA SER A 257 -15.40 19.34 2.37
C SER A 257 -16.23 19.95 1.25
N ILE A 258 -15.93 19.62 -0.02
CA ILE A 258 -16.71 20.09 -1.17
C ILE A 258 -18.15 19.56 -1.10
N PHE A 259 -18.33 18.28 -0.77
CA PHE A 259 -19.65 17.69 -0.61
C PHE A 259 -20.43 18.37 0.50
N TYR A 260 -19.82 18.65 1.66
CA TYR A 260 -20.48 19.38 2.73
C TYR A 260 -20.93 20.78 2.29
N LEU A 261 -20.04 21.53 1.62
CA LEU A 261 -20.34 22.87 1.11
C LEU A 261 -21.44 22.89 0.04
N ARG A 262 -21.55 21.83 -0.78
CA ARG A 262 -22.54 21.72 -1.85
C ARG A 262 -23.87 21.12 -1.42
N ILE A 263 -23.88 20.19 -0.46
CA ILE A 263 -25.08 19.50 0.00
C ILE A 263 -25.85 20.34 1.03
N VAL A 264 -25.17 21.09 1.90
CA VAL A 264 -25.84 21.91 2.93
C VAL A 264 -26.38 23.21 2.32
N PRO A 265 -27.72 23.38 2.22
CA PRO A 265 -28.33 24.53 1.58
C PRO A 265 -27.90 25.84 2.26
N ASN A 266 -27.71 26.89 1.46
CA ASN A 266 -27.34 28.21 1.96
C ASN A 266 -28.43 28.84 2.85
N GLU A 267 -29.68 28.40 2.70
CA GLU A 267 -30.81 28.82 3.54
C GLU A 267 -30.75 28.26 4.96
N LYS A 268 -30.14 27.07 5.14
CA LYS A 268 -29.97 26.46 6.48
C LYS A 268 -28.71 26.96 7.17
N GLU A 269 -27.64 27.14 6.40
CA GLU A 269 -26.39 27.71 6.90
C GLU A 269 -25.79 28.69 5.88
N PRO A 270 -25.64 29.98 6.21
CA PRO A 270 -25.04 30.94 5.31
C PRO A 270 -23.55 30.61 5.07
N LEU A 271 -23.00 30.99 3.92
CA LEU A 271 -21.58 30.72 3.56
C LEU A 271 -20.56 31.26 4.58
N ARG A 272 -20.95 32.26 5.38
CA ARG A 272 -20.14 32.85 6.45
C ARG A 272 -20.27 32.11 7.81
N SER A 273 -21.00 31.00 7.86
CA SER A 273 -21.12 30.19 9.08
C SER A 273 -19.77 29.54 9.42
N ARG A 274 -19.48 29.41 10.73
CA ARG A 274 -18.28 28.71 11.21
C ARG A 274 -18.07 27.32 10.58
N PRO A 275 -19.07 26.43 10.47
CA PRO A 275 -18.86 25.11 9.88
C PRO A 275 -18.53 25.14 8.38
N LYS A 276 -19.12 26.05 7.60
CA LYS A 276 -18.76 26.21 6.17
C LYS A 276 -17.36 26.79 5.98
N ILE A 277 -16.96 27.74 6.83
CA ILE A 277 -15.59 28.26 6.84
C ILE A 277 -14.60 27.13 7.20
N GLN A 278 -14.91 26.32 8.22
CA GLN A 278 -14.08 25.17 8.60
C GLN A 278 -13.94 24.16 7.47
N ALA A 279 -15.03 23.82 6.78
CA ALA A 279 -15.00 22.94 5.61
C ALA A 279 -14.14 23.54 4.48
N ALA A 280 -14.28 24.83 4.19
CA ALA A 280 -13.46 25.51 3.18
C ALA A 280 -11.96 25.51 3.55
N CYS A 281 -11.62 25.79 4.81
CA CYS A 281 -10.25 25.70 5.31
C CYS A 281 -9.70 24.27 5.21
N PHE A 282 -10.52 23.27 5.50
CA PHE A 282 -10.12 21.86 5.42
C PHE A 282 -9.85 21.43 3.97
N ALA A 283 -10.67 21.89 3.01
CA ALA A 283 -10.41 21.69 1.58
C ALA A 283 -9.10 22.38 1.14
N ALA A 284 -8.88 23.62 1.56
CA ALA A 284 -7.67 24.38 1.23
C ALA A 284 -6.41 23.70 1.79
N LEU A 285 -6.46 23.23 3.03
CA LEU A 285 -5.38 22.47 3.65
C LEU A 285 -5.06 21.20 2.85
N GLY A 286 -6.08 20.44 2.44
CA GLY A 286 -5.91 19.26 1.59
C GLY A 286 -5.25 19.57 0.25
N PHE A 287 -5.63 20.69 -0.38
CA PHE A 287 -5.02 21.13 -1.64
C PHE A 287 -3.56 21.54 -1.46
N ILE A 288 -3.24 22.30 -0.40
CA ILE A 288 -1.86 22.69 -0.06
C ILE A 288 -1.01 21.44 0.18
N PHE A 289 -1.52 20.49 0.98
CA PHE A 289 -0.81 19.26 1.27
C PHE A 289 -0.54 18.40 0.02
N MET A 290 -1.51 18.33 -0.90
CA MET A 290 -1.34 17.66 -2.20
C MET A 290 -0.24 18.32 -3.05
N VAL A 291 -0.27 19.64 -3.19
CA VAL A 291 0.73 20.40 -3.98
C VAL A 291 2.12 20.28 -3.36
N MET A 292 2.25 20.39 -2.04
CA MET A 292 3.54 20.24 -1.36
C MET A 292 4.10 18.84 -1.52
N SER A 293 3.29 17.79 -1.27
CA SER A 293 3.75 16.40 -1.35
C SER A 293 4.18 16.03 -2.78
N LEU A 294 3.39 16.41 -3.79
CA LEU A 294 3.77 16.23 -5.20
C LEU A 294 5.01 17.05 -5.57
N GLY A 295 5.11 18.29 -5.09
CA GLY A 295 6.26 19.15 -5.31
C GLY A 295 7.55 18.53 -4.80
N PHE A 296 7.53 17.96 -3.59
CA PHE A 296 8.70 17.27 -3.03
C PHE A 296 9.09 16.01 -3.82
N ILE A 297 8.12 15.19 -4.22
CA ILE A 297 8.38 13.99 -5.02
C ILE A 297 8.98 14.36 -6.39
N VAL A 298 8.40 15.35 -7.07
CA VAL A 298 8.91 15.82 -8.37
C VAL A 298 10.29 16.45 -8.21
N ALA A 299 10.52 17.23 -7.15
CA ALA A 299 11.84 17.80 -6.87
C ALA A 299 12.89 16.70 -6.67
N ASP A 300 12.57 15.67 -5.88
CA ASP A 300 13.46 14.51 -5.67
C ASP A 300 13.79 13.79 -6.99
N TRP A 301 12.82 13.59 -7.87
CA TRP A 301 13.07 13.00 -9.19
C TRP A 301 14.00 13.83 -10.07
N VAL A 302 13.92 15.15 -9.97
CA VAL A 302 14.76 16.09 -10.71
C VAL A 302 16.17 16.16 -10.12
N THR A 303 16.30 16.22 -8.79
CA THR A 303 17.60 16.33 -8.12
C THR A 303 18.40 15.03 -8.13
N THR A 304 17.71 13.91 -7.97
CA THR A 304 18.33 12.58 -7.84
C THR A 304 18.49 11.92 -9.22
N GLY A 305 17.94 12.54 -10.28
CA GLY A 305 18.15 12.17 -11.67
C GLY A 305 17.68 10.74 -11.97
N ARG A 306 16.36 10.51 -11.96
CA ARG A 306 15.74 9.17 -12.17
C ARG A 306 16.34 8.12 -11.22
N SER A 307 15.68 7.93 -10.07
CA SER A 307 15.85 6.82 -9.13
C SER A 307 16.79 5.72 -9.65
N SER A 308 17.98 5.61 -9.06
CA SER A 308 18.93 4.52 -9.28
C SER A 308 18.18 3.21 -9.57
N GLY A 309 18.31 2.73 -10.81
CA GLY A 309 17.65 1.52 -11.26
C GLY A 309 18.11 0.33 -10.43
N GLY A 310 17.20 -0.19 -9.61
CA GLY A 310 17.32 -1.49 -8.97
C GLY A 310 15.93 -2.12 -9.02
N GLY A 311 15.70 -3.00 -10.00
CA GLY A 311 14.39 -3.62 -10.16
C GLY A 311 14.15 -4.27 -11.52
N HIS A 312 15.00 -5.23 -11.89
CA HIS A 312 14.60 -6.49 -12.54
C HIS A 312 15.69 -7.53 -12.36
#